data_AF-A0A8H8QSS2-F1
#
_entry.id   AF-A0A8H8QSS2-F1
#
_cell.length_a   1.000
_cell.length_b   1.000
_cell.length_c   1.000
_cell.angle_alpha   90.00
_cell.angle_beta   90.00
_cell.angle_gamma   90.00
#
_symmetry.space_group_name_H-M   'P 1'
#
loop_
_entity.id
_entity.type
_entity.pdbx_description
1 polymer ?
#
loop_
_entity_poly.entity_id
_entity_poly.type
_entity_poly.pdbx_seq_one_letter_code
_entity_poly.pdbx_strand_id
1 'polypeptide(L)' 'SILFSFSCKTTGAILSSPPLADEPLAFAGSAMVCLAASKEEIIELLKADIYSENEVWDFSKLQIYPYKCAFRAPLDT' A
#
# COMPACT_ATOMS: atom_id res chain seq x y z
N SER A 1 14.06 -21.90 9.13
CA SER A 1 14.39 -20.51 8.75
C SER A 1 13.10 -19.85 8.31
N ILE A 2 12.51 -18.99 9.14
CA ILE A 2 11.28 -18.27 8.75
C ILE A 2 11.72 -17.16 7.80
N LEU A 3 11.47 -17.34 6.52
CA LEU A 3 11.57 -16.29 5.50
C LEU A 3 10.41 -15.31 5.74
N PHE A 4 10.70 -14.15 6.34
CA PHE A 4 9.78 -13.01 6.32
C PHE A 4 9.81 -12.40 4.91
N SER A 5 9.09 -13.02 3.98
CA SER A 5 8.82 -12.43 2.67
C SER A 5 7.70 -11.41 2.83
N PHE A 6 8.01 -10.13 2.67
CA PHE A 6 7.01 -9.08 2.44
C PHE A 6 6.21 -9.46 1.19
N SER A 7 5.02 -10.01 1.38
CA SER A 7 4.09 -10.36 0.30
C SER A 7 2.99 -9.30 0.30
N CYS A 8 3.26 -8.17 -0.35
CA CYS A 8 2.19 -7.25 -0.68
C CYS A 8 1.32 -7.91 -1.76
N LYS A 9 0.06 -8.20 -1.44
CA LYS A 9 -0.83 -8.91 -2.38
C LYS A 9 -1.33 -8.03 -3.50
N THR A 10 -1.44 -6.73 -3.22
CA THR A 10 -1.84 -5.71 -4.19
C THR A 10 -1.31 -4.36 -3.74
N THR A 11 -0.80 -3.59 -4.69
CA THR A 11 -0.32 -2.22 -4.55
C THR A 11 -0.94 -1.38 -5.66
N GLY A 12 -1.34 -0.15 -5.36
CA GLY A 12 -1.89 0.75 -6.37
C GLY A 12 -1.75 2.21 -5.99
N ALA A 13 -1.88 3.09 -6.98
CA ALA A 13 -1.98 4.52 -6.79
C ALA A 13 -3.43 4.91 -6.47
N ILE A 14 -3.61 5.77 -5.48
CA ILE A 14 -4.86 6.47 -5.22
C ILE A 14 -4.82 7.74 -6.08
N LEU A 15 -5.88 7.96 -6.87
CA LEU A 15 -6.03 9.16 -7.68
C LEU A 15 -7.07 10.08 -7.05
N SER A 16 -6.85 11.39 -7.10
CA SER A 16 -7.83 12.38 -6.62
C SER A 16 -8.99 12.59 -7.59
N SER A 17 -8.78 12.30 -8.88
CA SER A 17 -9.80 12.33 -9.93
C SER A 17 -9.65 11.12 -10.87
N PRO A 18 -10.72 10.72 -11.58
CA PRO A 18 -10.62 9.71 -12.63
C PRO A 18 -9.62 10.15 -13.70
N PRO A 19 -8.77 9.24 -14.20
CA PRO A 19 -7.77 9.57 -15.21
C PRO A 19 -8.45 9.94 -16.54
N LEU A 20 -8.10 11.11 -17.09
CA LEU A 20 -8.46 11.53 -18.45
C LEU A 20 -7.37 11.06 -19.42
N ALA A 21 -7.74 10.74 -20.66
CA ALA A 21 -6.91 9.98 -21.61
C ALA A 21 -5.55 10.62 -21.96
N ASP A 22 -5.35 11.91 -21.67
CA ASP A 22 -4.16 12.68 -22.04
C ASP A 22 -3.62 13.58 -20.91
N GLU A 23 -4.08 13.41 -19.67
CA GLU A 23 -3.62 14.21 -18.53
C GLU A 23 -2.68 13.41 -17.61
N PRO A 24 -1.71 14.08 -16.96
CA PRO A 24 -0.91 13.45 -15.91
C PRO A 24 -1.84 12.90 -14.82
N LEU A 25 -1.58 11.67 -14.39
CA LEU A 25 -2.33 11.04 -13.31
C LEU A 25 -2.31 11.92 -12.07
N ALA A 26 -3.49 12.28 -11.57
CA ALA A 26 -3.65 13.08 -10.36
C ALA A 26 -3.35 12.23 -9.11
N PHE A 27 -2.08 11.88 -8.92
CA PHE A 27 -1.60 11.03 -7.84
C PHE A 27 -1.86 11.68 -6.48
N ALA A 28 -2.66 11.02 -5.66
CA ALA A 28 -3.00 11.45 -4.31
C ALA A 28 -2.31 10.61 -3.22
N GLY A 29 -1.77 9.44 -3.57
CA GLY A 29 -1.05 8.57 -2.65
C GLY A 29 -0.99 7.13 -3.14
N SER A 30 -0.53 6.23 -2.28
CA SER A 30 -0.46 4.80 -2.55
C SER A 30 -1.31 4.00 -1.58
N ALA A 31 -1.94 2.93 -2.06
CA ALA A 31 -2.65 1.94 -1.28
C ALA A 31 -1.94 0.59 -1.39
N MET A 32 -1.77 -0.10 -0.27
CA MET A 32 -1.11 -1.40 -0.22
C MET A 32 -1.82 -2.34 0.75
N VAL A 33 -1.90 -3.62 0.38
CA VAL A 33 -2.40 -4.68 1.26
C VAL A 33 -1.21 -5.57 1.66
N CYS A 34 -0.76 -5.38 2.88
CA CYS A 34 0.39 -6.06 3.46
C CYS A 34 -0.04 -7.14 4.46
N LEU A 35 0.74 -8.21 4.55
CA LEU A 35 0.59 -9.21 5.60
C LEU A 35 1.65 -8.94 6.68
N ALA A 36 1.20 -8.63 7.89
CA ALA A 36 2.04 -8.37 9.06
C ALA A 36 1.33 -8.86 10.33
N ALA A 37 2.09 -9.12 11.39
CA ALA A 37 1.57 -9.55 12.68
C ALA A 37 1.02 -8.38 13.52
N SER A 38 1.55 -7.16 13.31
CA SER A 38 1.11 -5.96 14.02
C SER A 38 1.23 -4.69 13.18
N LYS A 39 0.66 -3.59 13.69
CA LYS A 39 0.76 -2.27 13.05
C LYS A 39 2.19 -1.72 13.14
N GLU A 40 2.86 -1.98 14.27
CA GLU A 40 4.20 -1.50 14.56
C GLU A 40 5.22 -2.09 13.58
N GLU A 41 5.07 -3.39 13.27
CA GLU A 41 5.89 -4.06 12.25
C GLU A 41 5.77 -3.37 10.88
N ILE A 42 4.55 -3.00 10.47
CA ILE A 42 4.34 -2.25 9.22
C ILE A 42 5.04 -0.88 9.25
N ILE A 43 4.99 -0.17 10.38
CA ILE A 43 5.62 1.15 10.51
C ILE A 43 7.15 1.04 10.45
N GLU A 44 7.74 0.07 11.14
CA GLU A 44 9.19 -0.17 11.10
C GLU A 44 9.66 -0.55 9.70
N LEU A 45 8.88 -1.39 9.00
CA LEU A 45 9.15 -1.77 7.61
C LEU A 45 9.05 -0.57 6.66
N LEU A 46 8.03 0.28 6.82
CA LEU A 46 7.88 1.49 6.00
C LEU A 46 9.05 2.45 6.23
N LYS A 47 9.53 2.62 7.47
CA LYS A 47 10.72 3.44 7.77
C LYS A 47 11.99 2.93 7.11
N ALA A 48 12.08 1.63 6.85
CA ALA A 48 13.21 1.02 6.16
C ALA A 48 13.06 1.02 4.63
N ASP A 49 11.98 1.58 4.09
CA ASP A 49 11.72 1.67 2.65
C ASP A 49 12.48 2.85 2.02
N ILE A 50 12.95 2.68 0.78
CA ILE A 50 13.66 3.69 -0.02
C ILE A 50 12.80 4.95 -0.21
N TYR A 51 11.48 4.80 -0.19
CA TYR A 51 10.54 5.94 -0.25
C TYR A 51 10.50 6.76 1.05
N SER A 52 10.89 6.19 2.19
CA SER A 52 11.08 6.97 3.43
C SER A 52 12.36 7.78 3.41
N GLU A 53 13.41 7.29 2.75
CA GLU A 53 14.66 8.03 2.59
C GLU A 53 14.49 9.28 1.71
N ASN A 54 13.51 9.26 0.80
CA ASN A 54 13.18 10.37 -0.10
C ASN A 54 12.02 11.24 0.42
N GLU A 55 11.63 11.12 1.69
CA GLU A 55 10.51 11.86 2.32
C GLU A 55 9.17 11.74 1.56
N VAL A 56 8.98 10.68 0.78
CA VAL A 56 7.74 10.46 0.02
C VAL A 56 6.60 10.04 0.95
N TRP A 57 6.92 9.33 2.03
CA TRP A 57 5.95 8.89 3.02
C TRP A 57 5.70 9.95 4.11
N ASP A 58 4.51 10.54 4.11
CA ASP A 58 4.02 11.32 5.24
C ASP A 58 3.42 10.40 6.33
N PHE A 59 4.25 10.02 7.30
CA PHE A 59 3.84 9.17 8.43
C PHE A 59 2.71 9.77 9.26
N SER A 60 2.51 11.10 9.25
CA SER A 60 1.41 11.75 9.97
C SER A 60 0.06 11.51 9.29
N LYS A 61 0.07 11.29 7.97
CA LYS A 61 -1.12 11.00 7.17
C LYS A 61 -1.31 9.50 6.90
N LEU A 62 -0.41 8.66 7.37
CA LEU A 62 -0.46 7.21 7.17
C LEU A 62 -1.67 6.60 7.89
N GLN A 63 -2.53 5.91 7.14
CA GLN A 63 -3.67 5.18 7.68
C GLN A 63 -3.47 3.68 7.50
N ILE A 64 -3.48 2.93 8.60
CA ILE A 64 -3.34 1.47 8.61
C ILE A 64 -4.61 0.88 9.21
N TYR A 65 -5.27 0.01 8.46
CA TYR A 65 -6.50 -0.66 8.88
C TYR A 65 -6.35 -2.19 8.81
N PRO A 66 -6.87 -2.94 9.79
CA PRO A 66 -6.96 -4.38 9.67
C PRO A 66 -7.92 -4.73 8.52
N TYR A 67 -7.44 -5.54 7.57
CA TYR A 67 -8.16 -5.87 6.35
C TYR A 67 -8.36 -7.38 6.21
N LYS A 68 -9.61 -7.81 6.06
CA LYS A 68 -9.96 -9.20 5.71
C LYS A 68 -10.56 -9.22 4.31
N CYS A 69 -9.80 -9.75 3.37
CA CYS A 69 -10.22 -9.87 1.98
C CYS A 69 -11.33 -10.92 1.81
N ALA A 70 -12.48 -10.52 1.25
CA ALA A 70 -13.61 -11.42 0.99
C ALA A 70 -13.40 -12.27 -0.28
N PHE A 71 -12.86 -11.67 -1.35
CA PHE A 71 -12.59 -12.33 -2.62
C PHE A 71 -11.11 -12.18 -2.97
N ARG A 72 -10.39 -13.31 -3.08
CA ARG A 72 -8.96 -13.33 -3.44
C ARG A 72 -8.72 -13.51 -4.94
N ALA A 73 -9.76 -13.79 -5.70
CA ALA A 73 -9.78 -13.95 -7.14
C ALA A 73 -11.08 -13.33 -7.68
N PRO A 74 -11.12 -12.87 -8.94
CA PRO A 74 -12.36 -12.47 -9.58
C PRO A 74 -13.36 -13.64 -9.53
N LEU A 75 -14.64 -13.31 -9.40
CA LEU A 75 -15.69 -14.31 -9.53
C LEU A 75 -15.79 -14.68 -11.00
N ASP A 76 -15.47 -15.93 -11.32
CA ASP A 76 -15.73 -16.50 -12.65
C ASP A 76 -17.23 -16.31 -12.93
N THR A 77 -17.54 -15.46 -13.91
CA THR A 77 -18.92 -15.14 -14.31
C THR A 77 -19.20 -15.76 -15.67
#